data_AF-A0A3P6TGI1-F1
#
_entry.id   AF-A0A3P6TGI1-F1
#
_cell.length_a   1.000
_cell.length_b   1.000
_cell.length_c   1.000
_cell.angle_alpha   90.00
_cell.angle_beta   90.00
_cell.angle_gamma   90.00
#
_symmetry.space_group_name_H-M   'P 1'
#
loop_
_entity.id
_entity.type
_entity.pdbx_description
1 polymer ?
#
loop_
_entity_poly.entity_id
_entity_poly.type
_entity_poly.pdbx_seq_one_letter_code
_entity_poly.pdbx_strand_id
1 'polypeptide(L)'
;MWHCSLFTSLQPTSCRLYYTGIIQDGLPSREASLLYADVCSSSLPPPDAELSSKPLLFQAPGAHPRETSLAASLLRERMRMEYSGISDLKVDVDTGCILVLMGDQLLHFFDNRADSCPSSLTLSANSAEGPVSGVTRPTLIPVSSPLQPAICPVNPYLVAMVSDIDLILAAVPRPTTVAGVDASPNPPAIVNLTNLPSGAALSAGSPAFVIQEEFDRYVGFWWRPRSETNSAGNNVYWLLYEETDESMVDITYLPRSGAWGAELEPHRYPKPGKANATSTLKLVRFEMGRNNEITEVRKMTLPWPLFKLLPDFEYIVRAGWTKDGSQ
;
A
#
# COMPACT_ATOMS: atom_id res chain seq x y z
N MET A 1 -14.38 -7.65 -12.37
CA MET A 1 -14.19 -8.48 -11.16
C MET A 1 -14.07 -7.51 -9.97
N TRP A 2 -15.02 -7.54 -9.03
CA TRP A 2 -15.04 -6.59 -7.91
C TRP A 2 -13.97 -6.99 -6.88
N HIS A 3 -12.95 -6.17 -6.68
CA HIS A 3 -12.03 -6.34 -5.56
C HIS A 3 -12.73 -5.82 -4.29
N CYS A 4 -13.59 -6.65 -3.71
CA CYS A 4 -14.29 -6.34 -2.47
C CYS A 4 -13.39 -6.77 -1.30
N SER A 5 -12.62 -5.83 -0.76
CA SER A 5 -11.96 -6.03 0.52
C SER A 5 -12.99 -5.75 1.61
N LEU A 6 -13.67 -6.80 2.08
CA LEU A 6 -14.70 -6.68 3.10
C LEU A 6 -14.03 -6.36 4.44
N PHE A 7 -14.19 -5.12 4.90
CA PHE A 7 -13.69 -4.70 6.20
C PHE A 7 -14.89 -4.38 7.09
N THR A 8 -14.86 -4.83 8.35
CA THR A 8 -15.98 -4.69 9.27
C THR A 8 -15.54 -4.00 10.56
N SER A 9 -15.98 -2.77 10.79
CA SER A 9 -15.90 -2.16 12.12
C SER A 9 -17.03 -2.73 13.00
N LEU A 10 -16.66 -3.28 14.16
CA LEU A 10 -17.55 -4.02 15.05
C LEU A 10 -18.27 -3.07 16.03
N GLN A 11 -19.44 -2.57 15.64
CA GLN A 11 -20.53 -2.43 16.59
C GLN A 11 -21.52 -3.59 16.38
N PRO A 12 -22.11 -4.17 17.43
CA PRO A 12 -22.94 -5.38 17.31
C PRO A 12 -24.17 -5.24 16.40
N THR A 13 -24.54 -4.00 16.03
CA THR A 13 -25.73 -3.69 15.23
C THR A 13 -25.45 -3.05 13.87
N SER A 14 -24.19 -2.68 13.56
CA SER A 14 -23.84 -2.02 12.29
C SER A 14 -22.37 -2.21 11.92
N CYS A 15 -22.12 -2.30 10.61
CA CYS A 15 -20.80 -2.47 10.01
C CYS A 15 -20.63 -1.48 8.84
N ARG A 16 -19.45 -0.88 8.69
CA ARG A 16 -19.10 -0.11 7.50
C ARG A 16 -18.23 -0.93 6.55
N LEU A 17 -18.68 -1.08 5.31
CA LEU A 17 -17.94 -1.69 4.21
C LEU A 17 -17.17 -0.61 3.44
N TYR A 18 -15.89 -0.86 3.13
CA TYR A 18 -15.09 -0.04 2.20
C TYR A 18 -14.75 -0.85 0.96
N TYR A 19 -14.85 -0.25 -0.23
CA TYR A 19 -14.54 -0.95 -1.49
C TYR A 19 -14.24 0.04 -2.61
N THR A 20 -13.56 -0.44 -3.65
CA THR A 20 -13.39 0.32 -4.89
C THR A 20 -14.55 0.02 -5.84
N GLY A 21 -15.07 1.05 -6.50
CA GLY A 21 -16.16 0.90 -7.45
C GLY A 21 -16.26 2.08 -8.40
N ILE A 22 -17.10 1.94 -9.41
CA ILE A 22 -17.41 2.99 -10.38
C ILE A 22 -18.72 3.65 -9.95
N ILE A 23 -18.72 4.98 -9.84
CA ILE A 23 -19.94 5.74 -9.54
C ILE A 23 -20.80 5.79 -10.80
N GLN A 24 -22.03 5.30 -10.72
CA GLN A 24 -22.98 5.30 -11.83
C GLN A 24 -23.73 6.64 -11.92
N ASP A 25 -23.03 7.76 -12.12
CA ASP A 25 -23.66 9.08 -12.28
C ASP A 25 -24.13 9.36 -13.72
N GLY A 26 -24.51 8.32 -14.48
CA GLY A 26 -24.99 8.45 -15.86
C GLY A 26 -23.91 8.87 -16.89
N LEU A 27 -22.70 9.23 -16.46
CA LEU A 27 -21.52 9.37 -17.30
C LEU A 27 -20.68 8.08 -17.24
N PRO A 28 -20.18 7.56 -18.38
CA PRO A 28 -19.25 6.43 -18.37
C PRO A 28 -17.88 6.88 -17.85
N SER A 29 -17.72 6.99 -16.53
CA SER A 29 -16.40 7.04 -15.90
C SER A 29 -15.90 5.61 -15.72
N ARG A 30 -14.66 5.32 -16.13
CA ARG A 30 -13.97 4.05 -15.83
C ARG A 30 -13.06 4.16 -14.60
N GLU A 31 -13.07 5.30 -13.91
CA GLU A 31 -12.19 5.53 -12.77
C GLU A 31 -12.79 4.92 -11.49
N ALA A 32 -12.07 3.95 -10.95
CA ALA A 32 -12.40 3.38 -9.65
C ALA A 32 -12.20 4.43 -8.56
N SER A 33 -13.27 4.65 -7.79
CA SER A 33 -13.33 5.55 -6.64
C SER A 33 -13.46 4.74 -5.35
N LEU A 34 -13.05 5.33 -4.22
CA LEU A 34 -13.21 4.73 -2.90
C LEU A 34 -14.63 4.99 -2.41
N LEU A 35 -15.39 3.92 -2.27
CA LEU A 35 -16.77 3.93 -1.82
C LEU A 35 -16.86 3.30 -0.43
N TYR A 36 -17.90 3.69 0.31
CA TYR A 36 -18.30 3.02 1.53
C TYR A 36 -19.80 2.78 1.55
N ALA A 37 -20.23 1.85 2.39
CA ALA A 37 -21.63 1.63 2.70
C ALA A 37 -21.81 1.16 4.14
N ASP A 38 -22.82 1.69 4.82
CA ASP A 38 -23.19 1.28 6.18
C ASP A 38 -24.24 0.16 6.10
N VAL A 39 -23.97 -0.96 6.76
CA VAL A 39 -24.82 -2.15 6.83
C VAL A 39 -25.30 -2.33 8.26
N CYS A 40 -26.60 -2.20 8.51
CA CYS A 40 -27.21 -2.44 9.82
C CYS A 40 -27.79 -3.85 9.91
N SER A 41 -27.51 -4.58 11.00
CA SER A 41 -27.99 -5.95 11.21
C SER A 41 -29.41 -6.03 11.77
N SER A 42 -30.01 -4.90 12.16
CA SER A 42 -31.29 -4.84 12.89
C SER A 42 -32.54 -5.06 12.04
N SER A 43 -32.42 -5.17 10.72
CA SER A 43 -33.57 -5.42 9.83
C SER A 43 -33.16 -6.31 8.65
N LEU A 44 -33.93 -7.37 8.38
CA LEU A 44 -33.83 -8.11 7.11
C LEU A 44 -34.08 -7.13 5.97
N PRO A 45 -33.07 -6.84 5.12
CA PRO A 45 -33.30 -5.99 3.96
C PRO A 45 -34.27 -6.70 3.01
N PRO A 46 -35.09 -5.95 2.24
CA PRO A 46 -35.88 -6.55 1.17
C PRO A 46 -34.97 -7.30 0.17
N PRO A 47 -35.47 -8.31 -0.55
CA PRO A 47 -34.67 -9.14 -1.46
C PRO A 47 -33.98 -8.33 -2.56
N ASP A 48 -34.55 -7.18 -2.94
CA ASP A 48 -34.03 -6.26 -3.95
C ASP A 48 -33.33 -5.02 -3.35
N ALA A 49 -32.91 -5.09 -2.07
CA ALA A 49 -32.20 -3.99 -1.44
C ALA A 49 -30.83 -3.79 -2.08
N GLU A 50 -30.62 -2.65 -2.71
CA GLU A 50 -29.32 -2.24 -3.19
C GLU A 50 -28.48 -1.63 -2.07
N LEU A 51 -27.17 -1.84 -2.15
CA LEU A 51 -26.22 -1.24 -1.22
C LEU A 51 -26.20 0.28 -1.45
N SER A 52 -26.42 1.08 -0.40
CA SER A 52 -26.30 2.55 -0.48
C SER A 52 -24.82 2.95 -0.52
N SER A 53 -24.22 2.82 -1.70
CA SER A 53 -22.85 3.21 -2.01
C SER A 53 -22.69 4.73 -1.94
N LYS A 54 -21.74 5.21 -1.14
CA LYS A 54 -21.37 6.63 -1.07
C LYS A 54 -19.87 6.78 -1.29
N PRO A 55 -19.42 7.77 -2.07
CA PRO A 55 -17.99 8.06 -2.17
C PRO A 55 -17.46 8.60 -0.85
N LEU A 56 -16.28 8.09 -0.44
CA LEU A 56 -15.59 8.55 0.77
C LEU A 56 -14.74 9.80 0.51
N LEU A 57 -14.20 9.90 -0.70
CA LEU A 57 -13.45 11.07 -1.17
C LEU A 57 -14.12 11.59 -2.44
N PHE A 58 -14.76 12.75 -2.34
CA PHE A 58 -15.21 13.51 -3.51
C PHE A 58 -14.03 14.35 -3.99
N GLN A 59 -13.62 14.11 -5.24
CA GLN A 59 -12.52 14.76 -5.97
C GLN A 59 -11.11 14.24 -5.62
N ALA A 60 -10.59 13.40 -6.52
CA ALA A 60 -9.17 13.22 -6.71
C ALA A 60 -8.49 14.60 -6.80
N PRO A 61 -7.52 14.94 -5.94
CA PRO A 61 -6.86 16.24 -6.00
C PRO A 61 -6.17 16.40 -7.35
N GLY A 62 -6.78 17.21 -8.23
CA GLY A 62 -6.27 17.56 -9.55
C GLY A 62 -5.82 16.36 -10.36
N ALA A 63 -6.76 15.65 -10.99
CA ALA A 63 -6.48 14.64 -12.02
C ALA A 63 -5.85 15.31 -13.26
N HIS A 64 -4.62 15.77 -13.11
CA HIS A 64 -3.72 15.83 -14.25
C HIS A 64 -3.37 14.37 -14.57
N PRO A 65 -3.45 13.95 -15.85
CA PRO A 65 -2.93 12.65 -16.25
C PRO A 65 -1.42 12.70 -16.06
N ARG A 66 -0.96 12.42 -14.83
CA ARG A 66 0.44 12.09 -14.60
C ARG A 66 0.60 10.69 -15.16
N GLU A 67 1.53 10.59 -16.09
CA GLU A 67 2.00 9.33 -16.65
C GLU A 67 2.31 8.39 -15.48
N THR A 68 1.59 7.27 -15.40
CA THR A 68 1.92 6.19 -14.47
C THR A 68 3.35 5.76 -14.76
N SER A 69 4.17 5.65 -13.72
CA SER A 69 5.53 5.16 -13.90
C SER A 69 5.57 3.82 -14.63
N LEU A 70 6.64 3.56 -15.38
CA LEU A 70 6.83 2.27 -16.07
C LEU A 70 6.70 1.10 -15.10
N ALA A 71 7.31 1.20 -13.92
CA ALA A 71 7.24 0.19 -12.88
C ALA A 71 5.79 -0.05 -12.40
N ALA A 72 5.00 1.01 -12.20
CA ALA A 72 3.58 0.88 -11.86
C ALA A 72 2.77 0.27 -13.01
N SER A 73 3.04 0.65 -14.26
CA SER A 73 2.38 0.08 -15.44
C SER A 73 2.64 -1.43 -15.56
N LEU A 74 3.89 -1.86 -15.45
CA LEU A 74 4.29 -3.27 -15.52
C LEU A 74 3.69 -4.08 -14.36
N LEU A 75 3.66 -3.50 -13.15
CA LEU A 75 3.01 -4.14 -12.02
C LEU A 75 1.51 -4.34 -12.27
N ARG A 76 0.82 -3.34 -12.86
CA ARG A 76 -0.60 -3.44 -13.20
C ARG A 76 -0.89 -4.54 -14.21
N GLU A 77 -0.02 -4.70 -15.21
CA GLU A 77 -0.10 -5.78 -16.20
C GLU A 77 -0.03 -7.15 -15.52
N ARG A 78 0.98 -7.35 -14.65
CA ARG A 78 1.19 -8.62 -13.93
C ARG A 78 0.09 -8.94 -12.93
N MET A 79 -0.49 -7.91 -12.30
CA MET A 79 -1.67 -8.03 -11.44
C MET A 79 -2.98 -8.19 -12.24
N ARG A 80 -2.94 -8.09 -13.57
CA ARG A 80 -4.10 -8.18 -14.47
C ARG A 80 -5.18 -7.14 -14.12
N MET A 81 -4.73 -5.93 -13.77
CA MET A 81 -5.61 -4.81 -13.39
C MET A 81 -6.14 -4.03 -14.59
N GLU A 82 -7.44 -4.17 -14.87
CA GLU A 82 -8.10 -3.61 -16.06
C GLU A 82 -8.69 -2.19 -15.86
N TYR A 83 -8.81 -1.69 -14.63
CA TYR A 83 -9.49 -0.44 -14.31
C TYR A 83 -8.52 0.70 -13.97
N SER A 84 -8.85 1.95 -14.34
CA SER A 84 -8.08 3.14 -14.01
C SER A 84 -8.53 3.76 -12.66
N GLY A 85 -7.77 4.72 -12.13
CA GLY A 85 -8.08 5.38 -10.87
C GLY A 85 -7.24 4.84 -9.71
N ILE A 86 -7.90 4.32 -8.66
CA ILE A 86 -7.22 3.75 -7.48
C ILE A 86 -6.48 2.46 -7.87
N SER A 87 -5.16 2.46 -7.74
CA SER A 87 -4.31 1.30 -8.03
C SER A 87 -4.14 0.38 -6.81
N ASP A 88 -4.18 0.91 -5.59
CA ASP A 88 -4.09 0.11 -4.36
C ASP A 88 -4.88 0.79 -3.23
N LEU A 89 -5.48 -0.02 -2.36
CA LEU A 89 -6.26 0.40 -1.20
C LEU A 89 -5.88 -0.49 -0.01
N LYS A 90 -5.36 0.12 1.05
CA LYS A 90 -5.16 -0.54 2.35
C LYS A 90 -6.05 0.12 3.40
N VAL A 91 -6.67 -0.71 4.23
CA VAL A 91 -7.50 -0.27 5.35
C VAL A 91 -7.03 -1.03 6.58
N ASP A 92 -6.68 -0.29 7.62
CA ASP A 92 -6.49 -0.83 8.97
C ASP A 92 -7.79 -0.62 9.75
N VAL A 93 -8.50 -1.72 9.97
CA VAL A 93 -9.86 -1.71 10.53
C VAL A 93 -9.87 -1.30 12.00
N ASP A 94 -8.80 -1.63 12.73
CA ASP A 94 -8.72 -1.37 14.16
C ASP A 94 -8.54 0.12 14.45
N THR A 95 -7.82 0.82 13.57
CA THR A 95 -7.54 2.25 13.73
C THR A 95 -8.39 3.16 12.84
N GLY A 96 -9.06 2.59 11.83
CA GLY A 96 -9.76 3.35 10.80
C GLY A 96 -8.82 4.04 9.80
N CYS A 97 -7.52 3.69 9.81
CA CYS A 97 -6.54 4.25 8.88
C CYS A 97 -6.76 3.72 7.46
N ILE A 98 -6.79 4.63 6.50
CA ILE A 98 -6.99 4.35 5.09
C ILE A 98 -5.81 4.90 4.31
N LEU A 99 -5.27 4.06 3.43
CA LEU A 99 -4.19 4.39 2.52
C LEU A 99 -4.64 4.10 1.09
N VAL A 100 -4.61 5.13 0.25
CA VAL A 100 -5.05 5.07 -1.15
C VAL A 100 -3.89 5.44 -2.05
N LEU A 101 -3.57 4.55 -2.99
CA LEU A 101 -2.66 4.84 -4.10
C LEU A 101 -3.49 5.08 -5.36
N MET A 102 -3.38 6.26 -5.94
CA MET A 102 -4.06 6.64 -7.17
C MET A 102 -3.07 7.33 -8.11
N GLY A 103 -2.78 6.70 -9.25
CA GLY A 103 -1.63 7.07 -10.07
C GLY A 103 -0.34 7.04 -9.22
N ASP A 104 0.37 8.17 -9.19
CA ASP A 104 1.59 8.36 -8.38
C ASP A 104 1.32 9.11 -7.05
N GLN A 105 0.05 9.29 -6.66
CA GLN A 105 -0.32 9.94 -5.39
C GLN A 105 -0.65 8.89 -4.32
N LEU A 106 0.10 8.91 -3.23
CA LEU A 106 -0.18 8.11 -2.04
C LEU A 106 -0.81 8.98 -0.95
N LEU A 107 -2.08 8.73 -0.64
CA LEU A 107 -2.87 9.49 0.32
C LEU A 107 -3.12 8.67 1.58
N HIS A 108 -2.91 9.28 2.74
CA HIS A 108 -3.12 8.69 4.07
C HIS A 108 -4.12 9.54 4.87
N PHE A 109 -5.12 8.90 5.47
CA PHE A 109 -6.14 9.54 6.31
C PHE A 109 -6.85 8.52 7.20
N PHE A 110 -7.76 8.98 8.04
CA PHE A 110 -8.58 8.16 8.92
C PHE A 110 -10.07 8.42 8.67
N ASP A 111 -10.88 7.38 8.77
CA ASP A 111 -12.33 7.47 8.93
C ASP A 111 -12.70 7.10 10.37
N ASN A 112 -13.00 8.11 11.19
CA ASN A 112 -13.25 7.98 12.63
C ASN A 112 -14.73 7.79 12.97
N ARG A 113 -15.60 7.49 11.99
CA ARG A 113 -17.07 7.51 12.21
C ARG A 113 -17.62 6.27 12.96
N ALA A 114 -16.78 5.40 13.49
CA ALA A 114 -17.22 4.22 14.23
C ALA A 114 -18.10 4.54 15.48
N ASP A 115 -18.11 5.80 15.94
CA ASP A 115 -18.80 6.20 17.18
C ASP A 115 -20.26 6.67 17.03
N SER A 116 -20.83 6.78 15.83
CA SER A 116 -22.22 7.26 15.69
C SER A 116 -23.04 6.54 14.61
N CYS A 117 -23.84 5.56 15.03
CA CYS A 117 -25.09 5.27 14.32
C CYS A 117 -25.97 6.52 14.37
N PRO A 118 -26.45 7.07 13.24
CA PRO A 118 -27.62 7.94 13.30
C PRO A 118 -28.79 7.07 13.74
N SER A 119 -29.23 7.24 14.99
CA SER A 119 -30.35 6.52 15.61
C SER A 119 -31.72 6.87 15.01
N SER A 120 -31.77 7.27 13.74
CA SER A 120 -33.00 7.53 13.00
C SER A 120 -32.74 7.38 11.50
N LEU A 121 -33.19 6.27 10.93
CA LEU A 121 -33.44 6.15 9.49
C LEU A 121 -34.64 7.04 9.15
N THR A 122 -34.41 8.35 9.04
CA THR A 122 -35.33 9.23 8.31
C THR A 122 -34.84 9.32 6.88
N LEU A 123 -35.61 8.74 5.96
CA LEU A 123 -35.55 9.12 4.55
C LEU A 123 -35.74 10.64 4.46
N SER A 124 -34.66 11.38 4.31
CA SER A 124 -34.72 12.74 3.79
C SER A 124 -33.84 12.82 2.56
N ALA A 125 -34.51 12.68 1.42
CA ALA A 125 -34.03 13.23 0.17
C ALA A 125 -33.74 14.73 0.36
N ASN A 126 -32.70 15.19 -0.32
CA ASN A 126 -32.34 16.60 -0.53
C ASN A 126 -31.78 17.34 0.69
N SER A 127 -30.45 17.36 0.82
CA SER A 127 -29.70 18.53 1.30
C SER A 127 -28.22 18.39 0.92
N ALA A 128 -27.65 19.48 0.39
CA ALA A 128 -26.29 19.65 -0.09
C ALA A 128 -25.19 18.91 0.69
N GLU A 129 -24.35 18.19 -0.05
CA GLU A 129 -23.20 17.41 0.43
C GLU A 129 -22.15 18.31 1.09
N GLY A 130 -22.15 18.35 2.42
CA GLY A 130 -21.01 18.79 3.20
C GLY A 130 -19.96 17.68 3.34
N PRO A 131 -18.72 18.01 3.78
CA PRO A 131 -17.67 17.01 4.01
C PRO A 131 -18.19 15.88 4.92
N VAL A 132 -17.87 14.63 4.57
CA VAL A 132 -18.26 13.44 5.32
C VAL A 132 -17.76 13.59 6.76
N SER A 133 -18.69 13.84 7.69
CA SER A 133 -18.38 13.99 9.12
C SER A 133 -17.61 12.77 9.61
N GLY A 134 -16.39 12.96 10.14
CA GLY A 134 -15.55 11.89 10.69
C GLY A 134 -14.34 11.48 9.86
N VAL A 135 -14.22 11.90 8.59
CA VAL A 135 -13.04 11.64 7.76
C VAL A 135 -12.01 12.76 7.95
N THR A 136 -10.79 12.42 8.35
CA THR A 136 -9.70 13.41 8.47
C THR A 136 -9.24 13.87 7.09
N ARG A 137 -8.69 15.09 7.00
CA ARG A 137 -8.11 15.59 5.74
C ARG A 137 -7.00 14.65 5.23
N PRO A 138 -7.04 14.24 3.94
CA PRO A 138 -5.97 13.45 3.33
C PRO A 138 -4.60 14.11 3.39
N THR A 139 -3.62 13.36 3.88
CA THR A 139 -2.20 13.72 3.87
C THR A 139 -1.53 13.04 2.69
N LEU A 140 -0.92 13.83 1.80
CA LEU A 140 -0.10 13.31 0.71
C LEU A 140 1.26 12.86 1.23
N ILE A 141 1.63 11.61 0.97
CA ILE A 141 2.97 11.09 1.23
C ILE A 141 3.84 11.39 -0.01
N PRO A 142 4.85 12.28 0.10
CA PRO A 142 5.61 12.78 -1.05
C PRO A 142 6.72 11.80 -1.49
N VAL A 143 6.34 10.60 -1.91
CA VAL A 143 7.26 9.59 -2.46
C VAL A 143 7.04 9.48 -3.97
N SER A 144 8.14 9.41 -4.73
CA SER A 144 8.09 9.24 -6.18
C SER A 144 7.69 7.81 -6.54
N SER A 145 6.69 7.66 -7.40
CA SER A 145 6.26 6.37 -7.97
C SER A 145 6.20 5.22 -6.95
N PRO A 146 5.44 5.38 -5.84
CA PRO A 146 5.40 4.40 -4.78
C PRO A 146 4.72 3.12 -5.25
N LEU A 147 5.29 1.97 -4.89
CA LEU A 147 4.76 0.65 -5.21
C LEU A 147 4.48 -0.13 -3.93
N GLN A 148 3.39 -0.91 -3.96
CA GLN A 148 3.01 -1.86 -2.91
C GLN A 148 3.05 -1.29 -1.49
N PRO A 149 2.42 -0.14 -1.22
CA PRO A 149 2.50 0.48 0.10
C PRO A 149 1.79 -0.38 1.17
N ALA A 150 2.33 -0.41 2.38
CA ALA A 150 1.79 -1.19 3.49
C ALA A 150 1.86 -0.41 4.81
N ILE A 151 0.71 -0.33 5.49
CA ILE A 151 0.56 0.27 6.82
C ILE A 151 1.22 -0.65 7.85
N CYS A 152 1.96 -0.08 8.81
CA CYS A 152 2.51 -0.83 9.93
C CYS A 152 1.38 -1.32 10.84
N PRO A 153 1.31 -2.62 11.17
CA PRO A 153 0.20 -3.24 11.90
C PRO A 153 0.08 -2.78 13.36
N VAL A 154 1.12 -2.17 13.93
CA VAL A 154 1.13 -1.68 15.32
C VAL A 154 1.25 -0.16 15.42
N ASN A 155 1.34 0.53 14.29
CA ASN A 155 1.40 1.99 14.25
C ASN A 155 0.89 2.51 12.89
N PRO A 156 -0.37 2.96 12.79
CA PRO A 156 -0.98 3.36 11.52
C PRO A 156 -0.32 4.59 10.87
N TYR A 157 0.54 5.31 11.59
CA TYR A 157 1.29 6.46 11.10
C TYR A 157 2.58 6.08 10.39
N LEU A 158 2.94 4.79 10.33
CA LEU A 158 4.09 4.30 9.60
C LEU A 158 3.65 3.53 8.37
N VAL A 159 4.17 3.93 7.21
CA VAL A 159 3.89 3.30 5.93
C VAL A 159 5.21 2.92 5.27
N ALA A 160 5.39 1.64 4.98
CA ALA A 160 6.52 1.16 4.17
C ALA A 160 6.06 0.97 2.72
N MET A 161 6.93 1.23 1.77
CA MET A 161 6.66 1.08 0.35
C MET A 161 7.97 0.88 -0.42
N VAL A 162 7.88 0.40 -1.65
CA VAL A 162 9.01 0.42 -2.58
C VAL A 162 8.96 1.72 -3.37
N SER A 163 10.13 2.31 -3.61
CA SER A 163 10.32 3.38 -4.59
C SER A 163 11.62 3.15 -5.33
N ASP A 164 11.55 3.12 -6.67
CA ASP A 164 12.65 2.75 -7.54
C ASP A 164 13.25 1.37 -7.15
N ILE A 165 14.45 1.35 -6.59
CA ILE A 165 15.13 0.12 -6.16
C ILE A 165 15.09 -0.10 -4.64
N ASP A 166 14.61 0.87 -3.87
CA ASP A 166 14.76 0.89 -2.41
C ASP A 166 13.45 0.69 -1.66
N LEU A 167 13.59 0.19 -0.42
CA LEU A 167 12.53 0.16 0.56
C LEU A 167 12.51 1.50 1.32
N ILE A 168 11.39 2.20 1.21
CA ILE A 168 11.17 3.53 1.79
C ILE A 168 10.18 3.43 2.95
N LEU A 169 10.46 4.17 4.01
CA LEU A 169 9.58 4.38 5.15
C LEU A 169 9.08 5.82 5.17
N ALA A 170 7.77 5.99 5.29
CA ALA A 170 7.13 7.27 5.58
C ALA A 170 6.58 7.27 7.01
N ALA A 171 6.95 8.26 7.80
CA ALA A 171 6.30 8.59 9.06
C ALA A 171 5.34 9.76 8.85
N VAL A 172 4.05 9.46 8.86
CA VAL A 172 2.98 10.44 8.71
C VAL A 172 2.71 11.10 10.06
N PRO A 173 2.78 12.43 10.16
CA PRO A 173 2.54 13.11 11.42
C PRO A 173 1.08 13.00 11.83
N ARG A 174 0.84 12.93 13.14
CA ARG A 174 -0.52 12.92 13.67
C ARG A 174 -1.20 14.26 13.37
N PRO A 175 -2.47 14.28 12.92
CA PRO A 175 -3.19 15.52 12.76
C PRO A 175 -3.31 16.21 14.13
N THR A 176 -2.91 17.47 14.20
CA THR A 176 -3.07 18.31 15.39
C THR A 176 -4.36 19.12 15.26
N THR A 177 -5.23 19.07 16.26
CA THR A 177 -6.52 19.79 16.29
C THR A 177 -6.37 21.31 16.52
N VAL A 178 -5.14 21.83 16.45
CA VAL A 178 -4.86 23.24 16.74
C VAL A 178 -5.35 24.08 15.56
N ALA A 179 -6.46 24.79 15.77
CA ALA A 179 -7.14 25.73 14.85
C ALA A 179 -8.26 25.18 13.94
N GLY A 180 -8.90 24.04 14.28
CA GLY A 180 -10.11 23.58 13.56
C GLY A 180 -9.88 23.19 12.10
N VAL A 181 -8.61 23.06 11.71
CA VAL A 181 -8.16 22.48 10.45
C VAL A 181 -7.34 21.25 10.84
N ASP A 182 -7.80 20.06 10.46
CA ASP A 182 -7.06 18.79 10.64
C ASP A 182 -5.84 18.75 9.70
N ALA A 183 -4.88 19.65 9.90
CA ALA A 183 -3.64 19.69 9.15
C ALA A 183 -2.48 19.59 10.13
N SER A 184 -1.62 18.59 9.93
CA SER A 184 -0.32 18.58 10.59
C SER A 184 0.52 19.74 10.04
N PRO A 185 1.18 20.53 10.90
CA PRO A 185 2.07 21.61 10.48
C PRO A 185 3.36 21.10 9.82
N ASN A 186 3.72 19.83 10.03
CA ASN A 186 4.92 19.21 9.47
C ASN A 186 4.57 18.27 8.31
N PRO A 187 5.39 18.20 7.25
CA PRO A 187 5.25 17.18 6.21
C PRO A 187 5.62 15.78 6.73
N PRO A 188 5.16 14.69 6.06
CA PRO A 188 5.64 13.34 6.34
C PRO A 188 7.17 13.25 6.24
N ALA A 189 7.79 12.58 7.21
CA ALA A 189 9.22 12.31 7.17
C ALA A 189 9.47 11.05 6.32
N ILE A 190 10.36 11.15 5.33
CA ILE A 190 10.68 10.07 4.39
C ILE A 190 12.10 9.59 4.65
N VAL A 191 12.25 8.29 4.86
CA VAL A 191 13.54 7.64 5.16
C VAL A 191 13.76 6.49 4.18
N ASN A 192 14.89 6.48 3.48
CA ASN A 192 15.34 5.33 2.72
C ASN A 192 15.97 4.31 3.67
N LEU A 193 15.35 3.13 3.81
CA LEU A 193 15.79 2.10 4.75
C LEU A 193 16.97 1.28 4.21
N THR A 194 17.11 1.18 2.89
CA THR A 194 18.03 0.24 2.25
C THR A 194 19.26 0.90 1.65
N ASN A 195 19.11 2.07 1.02
CA ASN A 195 20.17 2.83 0.37
C ASN A 195 21.04 1.95 -0.53
N LEU A 196 20.40 1.24 -1.47
CA LEU A 196 21.08 0.36 -2.40
C LEU A 196 21.93 1.17 -3.40
N PRO A 197 23.07 0.63 -3.86
CA PRO A 197 23.89 1.28 -4.86
C PRO A 197 23.17 1.32 -6.21
N SER A 198 23.00 2.52 -6.77
CA SER A 198 22.41 2.71 -8.09
C SER A 198 23.19 1.93 -9.16
N GLY A 199 22.48 1.28 -10.08
CA GLY A 199 23.06 0.54 -11.20
C GLY A 199 23.54 -0.89 -10.87
N ALA A 200 23.45 -1.34 -9.61
CA ALA A 200 23.89 -2.68 -9.22
C ALA A 200 22.94 -3.83 -9.62
N ALA A 201 21.84 -3.54 -10.34
CA ALA A 201 20.78 -4.52 -10.64
C ALA A 201 20.15 -5.15 -9.39
N LEU A 202 20.25 -4.45 -8.25
CA LEU A 202 19.67 -4.85 -6.98
C LEU A 202 18.36 -4.09 -6.77
N SER A 203 17.41 -4.74 -6.09
CA SER A 203 16.23 -4.09 -5.56
C SER A 203 15.86 -4.66 -4.19
N ALA A 204 15.26 -3.86 -3.33
CA ALA A 204 14.79 -4.26 -2.01
C ALA A 204 13.26 -4.12 -1.91
N GLY A 205 12.60 -5.18 -1.47
CA GLY A 205 11.14 -5.20 -1.33
C GLY A 205 10.38 -5.48 -2.63
N SER A 206 11.10 -5.64 -3.75
CA SER A 206 10.55 -5.96 -5.08
C SER A 206 10.86 -7.41 -5.46
N PRO A 207 9.84 -8.26 -5.65
CA PRO A 207 10.04 -9.63 -6.14
C PRO A 207 10.49 -9.61 -7.61
N ALA A 208 11.28 -10.61 -8.02
CA ALA A 208 11.69 -10.78 -9.42
C ALA A 208 10.50 -10.98 -10.37
N PHE A 209 10.70 -10.73 -11.67
CA PHE A 209 9.67 -10.88 -12.71
C PHE A 209 8.90 -12.21 -12.64
N VAL A 210 9.60 -13.35 -12.58
CA VAL A 210 8.99 -14.69 -12.53
C VAL A 210 8.11 -14.87 -11.29
N ILE A 211 8.49 -14.27 -10.16
CA ILE A 211 7.70 -14.37 -8.93
C ILE A 211 6.36 -13.64 -9.06
N GLN A 212 6.35 -12.52 -9.78
CA GLN A 212 5.14 -11.76 -10.04
C GLN A 212 4.25 -12.45 -11.08
N GLU A 213 4.85 -12.96 -12.17
CA GLU A 213 4.12 -13.52 -13.32
C GLU A 213 3.58 -14.93 -13.05
N GLU A 214 4.40 -15.80 -12.46
CA GLU A 214 4.12 -17.24 -12.33
C GLU A 214 3.61 -17.65 -10.94
N PHE A 215 3.84 -16.82 -9.91
CA PHE A 215 3.51 -17.15 -8.52
C PHE A 215 2.57 -16.14 -7.84
N ASP A 216 2.11 -15.12 -8.57
CA ASP A 216 1.22 -14.06 -8.11
C ASP A 216 1.67 -13.44 -6.76
N ARG A 217 2.98 -13.24 -6.58
CA ARG A 217 3.53 -12.51 -5.43
C ARG A 217 4.14 -11.20 -5.90
N TYR A 218 3.52 -10.10 -5.47
CA TYR A 218 3.90 -8.76 -5.89
C TYR A 218 4.60 -7.94 -4.80
N VAL A 219 4.57 -8.43 -3.56
CA VAL A 219 5.21 -7.79 -2.39
C VAL A 219 6.46 -8.59 -1.98
N GLY A 220 7.56 -7.89 -1.74
CA GLY A 220 8.83 -8.45 -1.26
C GLY A 220 9.25 -7.96 0.13
N PHE A 221 8.35 -7.36 0.91
CA PHE A 221 8.63 -6.94 2.28
C PHE A 221 7.44 -7.16 3.21
N TRP A 222 7.70 -7.39 4.49
CA TRP A 222 6.70 -7.78 5.47
C TRP A 222 6.99 -7.14 6.83
N TRP A 223 6.04 -6.35 7.32
CA TRP A 223 6.06 -5.80 8.67
C TRP A 223 6.02 -6.93 9.70
N ARG A 224 6.88 -6.85 10.71
CA ARG A 224 6.69 -7.64 11.91
C ARG A 224 5.43 -7.15 12.64
N PRO A 225 4.52 -8.04 13.07
CA PRO A 225 3.24 -7.66 13.67
C PRO A 225 3.35 -7.17 15.12
N ARG A 226 4.57 -6.96 15.62
CA ARG A 226 4.85 -6.44 16.97
C ARG A 226 5.99 -5.44 16.93
N SER A 227 5.89 -4.43 17.78
CA SER A 227 6.99 -3.57 18.16
C SER A 227 7.59 -4.02 19.50
N GLU A 228 8.83 -3.61 19.73
CA GLU A 228 9.49 -3.75 21.02
C GLU A 228 9.77 -2.37 21.60
N THR A 229 9.99 -2.29 22.91
CA THR A 229 10.47 -1.05 23.54
C THR A 229 11.89 -1.28 24.01
N ASN A 230 12.84 -0.44 23.56
CA ASN A 230 14.22 -0.56 23.98
C ASN A 230 14.45 0.02 25.38
N SER A 231 15.68 -0.08 25.90
CA SER A 231 16.06 0.42 27.22
C SER A 231 15.91 1.95 27.38
N ALA A 232 15.88 2.71 26.28
CA ALA A 232 15.65 4.15 26.29
C ALA A 232 14.15 4.52 26.26
N GLY A 233 13.25 3.54 26.15
CA GLY A 233 11.81 3.75 26.02
C GLY A 233 11.35 4.09 24.60
N ASN A 234 12.19 3.90 23.59
CA ASN A 234 11.82 4.09 22.19
C ASN A 234 11.17 2.82 21.62
N ASN A 235 10.22 3.00 20.70
CA ASN A 235 9.60 1.87 20.02
C ASN A 235 10.49 1.40 18.86
N VAL A 236 10.76 0.10 18.79
CA VAL A 236 11.59 -0.55 17.77
C VAL A 236 10.67 -1.32 16.83
N TYR A 237 10.87 -1.10 15.54
CA TYR A 237 10.10 -1.72 14.47
C TYR A 237 11.00 -2.51 13.56
N TRP A 238 10.40 -3.50 12.89
CA TRP A 238 11.12 -4.47 12.07
C TRP A 238 10.37 -4.72 10.77
N LEU A 239 11.14 -4.82 9.69
CA LEU A 239 10.69 -5.26 8.38
C LEU A 239 11.59 -6.41 7.93
N LEU A 240 10.97 -7.52 7.56
CA LEU A 240 11.61 -8.53 6.71
C LEU A 240 11.49 -8.04 5.28
N TYR A 241 12.56 -8.13 4.49
CA TYR A 241 12.51 -7.84 3.08
C TYR A 241 13.37 -8.80 2.28
N GLU A 242 12.95 -9.03 1.05
CA GLU A 242 13.71 -9.69 0.01
C GLU A 242 14.57 -8.65 -0.69
N GLU A 243 15.86 -8.94 -0.80
CA GLU A 243 16.74 -8.26 -1.74
C GLU A 243 16.92 -9.18 -2.96
N THR A 244 16.57 -8.66 -4.12
CA THR A 244 16.61 -9.36 -5.40
C THR A 244 17.82 -8.84 -6.19
N ASP A 245 18.68 -9.74 -6.63
CA ASP A 245 19.81 -9.47 -7.52
C ASP A 245 19.53 -10.05 -8.90
N GLU A 246 19.34 -9.16 -9.86
CA GLU A 246 19.07 -9.51 -11.25
C GLU A 246 20.29 -9.36 -12.16
N SER A 247 21.50 -9.17 -11.61
CA SER A 247 22.73 -8.92 -12.37
C SER A 247 23.05 -9.99 -13.42
N MET A 248 22.76 -11.24 -13.10
CA MET A 248 22.98 -12.41 -13.97
C MET A 248 21.81 -12.70 -14.92
N VAL A 249 20.71 -11.95 -14.83
CA VAL A 249 19.53 -12.11 -15.70
C VAL A 249 19.80 -11.44 -17.05
N ASP A 250 19.52 -12.17 -18.12
CA ASP A 250 19.63 -11.67 -19.49
C ASP A 250 18.74 -10.45 -19.72
N ILE A 251 19.25 -9.47 -20.48
CA ILE A 251 18.49 -8.29 -20.88
C ILE A 251 17.85 -8.54 -22.24
N THR A 252 16.54 -8.27 -22.34
CA THR A 252 15.77 -8.25 -23.58
C THR A 252 15.28 -6.83 -23.84
N TYR A 253 15.18 -6.44 -25.10
CA TYR A 253 14.75 -5.10 -25.49
C TYR A 253 13.32 -5.15 -25.98
N LEU A 254 12.43 -4.41 -25.32
CA LEU A 254 11.02 -4.31 -25.69
C LEU A 254 10.73 -2.93 -26.29
N PRO A 255 9.79 -2.81 -27.25
CA PRO A 255 9.35 -1.51 -27.74
C PRO A 255 8.75 -0.70 -26.59
N ARG A 256 9.20 0.54 -26.41
CA ARG A 256 8.70 1.42 -25.38
C ARG A 256 7.23 1.74 -25.62
N SER A 257 6.40 1.53 -24.60
CA SER A 257 4.97 1.86 -24.65
C SER A 257 4.78 3.36 -24.95
N GLY A 258 4.02 3.69 -25.99
CA GLY A 258 3.72 5.08 -26.40
C GLY A 258 4.70 5.70 -27.41
N ALA A 259 5.88 5.10 -27.63
CA ALA A 259 6.70 5.39 -28.81
C ALA A 259 6.23 4.49 -29.94
N TRP A 260 6.03 5.00 -31.16
CA TRP A 260 5.59 4.23 -32.34
C TRP A 260 6.68 3.26 -32.84
N GLY A 261 7.19 2.38 -31.97
CA GLY A 261 8.20 1.36 -32.25
C GLY A 261 9.62 1.88 -32.46
N ALA A 262 9.88 3.18 -32.30
CA ALA A 262 11.19 3.77 -32.58
C ALA A 262 12.20 3.64 -31.43
N GLU A 263 11.73 3.46 -30.19
CA GLU A 263 12.57 3.39 -29.00
C GLU A 263 12.42 2.02 -28.32
N LEU A 264 13.55 1.38 -28.05
CA LEU A 264 13.63 0.10 -27.34
C LEU A 264 14.07 0.34 -25.89
N GLU A 265 13.40 -0.29 -24.95
CA GLU A 265 13.72 -0.23 -23.51
C GLU A 265 14.24 -1.58 -22.99
N PRO A 266 15.37 -1.59 -22.25
CA PRO A 266 15.95 -2.81 -21.71
C PRO A 266 15.12 -3.34 -20.54
N HIS A 267 14.87 -4.64 -20.56
CA HIS A 267 14.15 -5.39 -19.54
C HIS A 267 14.94 -6.62 -19.13
N ARG A 268 15.09 -6.85 -17.82
CA ARG A 268 15.65 -8.11 -17.32
C ARG A 268 14.58 -9.18 -17.45
N TYR A 269 14.87 -10.21 -18.26
CA TYR A 269 13.90 -11.23 -18.61
C TYR A 269 14.53 -12.63 -18.48
N PRO A 270 14.12 -13.42 -17.47
CA PRO A 270 14.66 -14.76 -17.26
C PRO A 270 14.11 -15.74 -18.31
N LYS A 271 14.93 -16.08 -19.29
CA LYS A 271 14.57 -17.05 -20.34
C LYS A 271 14.69 -18.48 -19.84
N PRO A 272 13.86 -19.42 -20.32
CA PRO A 272 14.00 -20.84 -19.99
C PRO A 272 15.43 -21.34 -20.23
N GLY A 273 16.00 -22.01 -19.22
CA GLY A 273 17.37 -22.54 -19.26
C GLY A 273 18.49 -21.51 -19.09
N LYS A 274 18.15 -20.24 -18.80
CA LYS A 274 19.10 -19.18 -18.40
C LYS A 274 19.02 -18.89 -16.91
N ALA A 275 19.95 -18.07 -16.41
CA ALA A 275 19.99 -17.70 -15.01
C ALA A 275 18.75 -16.87 -14.62
N ASN A 276 18.19 -17.19 -13.46
CA ASN A 276 17.17 -16.39 -12.80
C ASN A 276 17.80 -15.30 -11.92
N ALA A 277 16.95 -14.38 -11.45
CA ALA A 277 17.32 -13.48 -10.37
C ALA A 277 17.58 -14.30 -9.11
N THR A 278 18.56 -13.88 -8.31
CA THR A 278 18.81 -14.50 -7.00
C THR A 278 18.17 -13.66 -5.90
N SER A 279 17.58 -14.33 -4.91
CA SER A 279 16.92 -13.66 -3.78
C SER A 279 17.63 -13.97 -2.48
N THR A 280 17.69 -12.98 -1.58
CA THR A 280 18.13 -13.17 -0.20
C THR A 280 17.17 -12.46 0.76
N LEU A 281 16.96 -13.03 1.94
CA LEU A 281 16.15 -12.40 2.98
C LEU A 281 17.04 -11.59 3.92
N LYS A 282 16.59 -10.37 4.22
CA LYS A 282 17.24 -9.42 5.12
C LYS A 282 16.23 -8.82 6.07
N LEU A 283 16.71 -8.39 7.23
CA LEU A 283 15.92 -7.62 8.19
C LEU A 283 16.40 -6.18 8.19
N VAL A 284 15.48 -5.24 8.34
CA VAL A 284 15.81 -3.87 8.75
C VAL A 284 15.03 -3.53 10.00
N ARG A 285 15.74 -2.95 10.97
CA ARG A 285 15.17 -2.39 12.19
C ARG A 285 15.40 -0.89 12.23
N PHE A 286 14.51 -0.19 12.91
CA PHE A 286 14.67 1.23 13.22
C PHE A 286 13.96 1.55 14.53
N GLU A 287 14.36 2.66 15.14
CA GLU A 287 13.76 3.16 16.38
C GLU A 287 12.94 4.41 16.09
N MET A 288 11.80 4.53 16.78
CA MET A 288 10.98 5.72 16.80
C MET A 288 11.12 6.41 18.14
N GLY A 289 11.69 7.60 18.12
CA GLY A 289 11.80 8.48 19.28
C GLY A 289 10.47 9.12 19.67
N ARG A 290 10.45 9.80 20.82
CA ARG A 290 9.24 10.44 21.38
C ARG A 290 8.67 11.57 20.49
N ASN A 291 9.48 12.14 19.61
CA ASN A 291 9.11 13.23 18.71
C ASN A 291 8.75 12.75 17.29
N ASN A 292 8.40 11.46 17.12
CA ASN A 292 8.19 10.81 15.82
C ASN A 292 9.42 10.86 14.89
N GLU A 293 10.62 10.93 15.49
CA GLU A 293 11.87 10.87 14.75
C GLU A 293 12.29 9.41 14.55
N ILE A 294 12.62 9.06 13.30
CA ILE A 294 13.16 7.76 12.94
C ILE A 294 14.68 7.81 13.12
N THR A 295 15.21 6.92 13.95
CA THR A 295 16.64 6.85 14.28
C THR A 295 17.14 5.40 14.24
N GLU A 296 18.45 5.20 14.31
CA GLU A 296 19.07 3.87 14.48
C GLU A 296 18.60 2.82 13.45
N VAL A 297 18.52 3.22 12.19
CA VAL A 297 18.20 2.30 11.08
C VAL A 297 19.37 1.31 10.91
N ARG A 298 19.12 0.02 11.12
CA ARG A 298 20.13 -1.04 10.99
C ARG A 298 19.61 -2.17 10.13
N LYS A 299 20.42 -2.55 9.14
CA LYS A 299 20.20 -3.70 8.26
C LYS A 299 20.92 -4.92 8.83
N MET A 300 20.29 -6.07 8.73
CA MET A 300 20.80 -7.35 9.18
C MET A 300 20.67 -8.35 8.04
N THR A 301 21.75 -9.08 7.80
CA THR A 301 21.81 -10.11 6.76
C THR A 301 21.87 -11.48 7.41
N LEU A 302 21.46 -12.50 6.66
CA LEU A 302 21.73 -13.88 7.04
C LEU A 302 23.24 -14.11 7.20
N PRO A 303 23.67 -14.98 8.13
CA PRO A 303 25.09 -15.32 8.31
C PRO A 303 25.66 -16.03 7.08
N TRP A 304 24.81 -16.69 6.30
CA TRP A 304 25.16 -17.36 5.05
C TRP A 304 24.11 -17.03 3.98
N PRO A 305 24.51 -16.94 2.69
CA PRO A 305 23.55 -16.81 1.60
C PRO A 305 22.53 -17.95 1.60
N LEU A 306 21.30 -17.68 1.17
CA LEU A 306 20.21 -18.68 1.17
C LEU A 306 20.59 -19.96 0.43
N PHE A 307 21.31 -19.88 -0.69
CA PHE A 307 21.70 -21.07 -1.46
C PHE A 307 22.67 -21.98 -0.72
N LYS A 308 23.37 -21.48 0.31
CA LYS A 308 24.20 -22.35 1.18
C LYS A 308 23.36 -23.04 2.24
N LEU A 309 22.30 -22.37 2.71
CA LEU A 309 21.39 -22.91 3.72
C LEU A 309 20.40 -23.90 3.11
N LEU A 310 20.01 -23.66 1.85
CA LEU A 310 19.02 -24.41 1.08
C LEU A 310 19.57 -24.61 -0.35
N PRO A 311 20.40 -25.64 -0.61
CA PRO A 311 21.10 -25.80 -1.89
C PRO A 311 20.22 -25.87 -3.13
N ASP A 312 19.01 -26.42 -2.99
CA ASP A 312 18.07 -26.62 -4.10
C ASP A 312 16.99 -25.52 -4.16
N PHE A 313 17.14 -24.43 -3.40
CA PHE A 313 16.18 -23.33 -3.47
C PHE A 313 16.43 -22.48 -4.70
N GLU A 314 15.34 -22.15 -5.40
CA GLU A 314 15.37 -21.24 -6.55
C GLU A 314 14.48 -20.01 -6.30
N TYR A 315 13.30 -20.21 -5.70
CA TYR A 315 12.28 -19.17 -5.58
C TYR A 315 11.78 -19.03 -4.15
N ILE A 316 11.65 -17.79 -3.68
CA ILE A 316 10.87 -17.47 -2.48
C ILE A 316 9.42 -17.22 -2.90
N VAL A 317 8.57 -18.25 -2.80
CA VAL A 317 7.18 -18.15 -3.26
C VAL A 317 6.33 -17.32 -2.30
N ARG A 318 6.50 -17.49 -0.98
CA ARG A 318 5.83 -16.71 0.07
C ARG A 318 6.78 -16.53 1.25
N ALA A 319 6.60 -15.43 1.97
CA ALA A 319 7.25 -15.17 3.24
C ALA A 319 6.32 -14.28 4.09
N GLY A 320 6.65 -14.12 5.37
CA GLY A 320 5.88 -13.33 6.30
C GLY A 320 6.34 -13.59 7.72
N TRP A 321 5.52 -13.17 8.68
CA TRP A 321 5.77 -13.36 10.09
C TRP A 321 4.66 -14.19 10.72
N THR A 322 5.03 -14.95 11.74
CA THR A 322 4.11 -15.50 12.75
C THR A 322 3.35 -14.38 13.45
N LYS A 323 2.13 -14.67 13.93
CA LYS A 323 1.24 -13.66 14.55
C LYS A 323 1.85 -12.97 15.78
N ASP A 324 2.72 -13.66 16.51
CA ASP A 324 3.45 -13.11 17.66
C ASP A 324 4.76 -12.41 17.25
N GLY A 325 5.15 -12.49 15.98
CA GLY A 325 6.37 -11.90 15.44
C GLY A 325 7.64 -12.56 15.96
N SER A 326 7.58 -13.82 16.39
CA SER A 326 8.76 -14.55 16.89
C SER A 326 9.60 -15.18 15.76
N GLN A 327 8.95 -15.49 14.64
CA GLN A 327 9.51 -16.08 13.42
C GLN A 327 8.94 -15.39 12.19
#